data_AF-A0A933KQ95-F1
#
_entry.id   AF-A0A933KQ95-F1
#
_cell.length_a   1.000
_cell.length_b   1.000
_cell.length_c   1.000
_cell.angle_alpha   90.00
_cell.angle_beta   90.00
_cell.angle_gamma   90.00
#
_symmetry.space_group_name_H-M   'P 1'
#
loop_
_entity.id
_entity.type
_entity.pdbx_description
1 polymer ?
#
loop_
_entity_poly.entity_id
_entity_poly.type
_entity_poly.pdbx_seq_one_letter_code
_entity_poly.pdbx_strand_id
1 'polypeptide(L)' 'MSTARLLLTCGLPGSGKTTLASQLAADRGAVRLAKDEWLWALGSSPWDETTNEKIEHELWCLAQEILRLGLSVVLDFGL' A
#
# COMPACT_ATOMS: atom_id res chain seq x y z
N MET A 1 -9.52 19.71 -12.66
CA MET A 1 -9.72 18.41 -11.98
C MET A 1 -8.37 17.92 -11.49
N SER A 2 -8.27 17.47 -10.24
CA SER A 2 -7.03 16.92 -9.69
C SER A 2 -6.75 15.55 -10.31
N THR A 3 -5.56 15.34 -10.87
CA THR A 3 -5.14 14.03 -11.39
C THR A 3 -4.90 13.06 -10.23
N ALA A 4 -5.57 11.91 -10.26
CA ALA A 4 -5.31 10.82 -9.32
C ALA A 4 -3.86 10.35 -9.43
N ARG A 5 -3.21 10.07 -8.30
CA ARG A 5 -1.81 9.66 -8.26
C ARG A 5 -1.64 8.37 -7.48
N LEU A 6 -0.80 7.50 -8.02
CA LEU A 6 -0.24 6.39 -7.28
C LEU A 6 1.07 6.85 -6.65
N LEU A 7 1.18 6.70 -5.33
CA LEU A 7 2.42 6.89 -4.57
C LEU A 7 2.88 5.52 -4.07
N LEU A 8 4.11 5.16 -4.37
CA LEU A 8 4.72 3.93 -3.87
C LEU A 8 5.75 4.29 -2.81
N THR A 9 5.60 3.72 -1.61
CA THR A 9 6.61 3.81 -0.55
C THR A 9 7.28 2.45 -0.37
N CYS A 10 8.59 2.42 -0.55
CA CYS A 10 9.43 1.24 -0.35
C CYS A 10 10.59 1.59 0.58
N GLY A 11 10.99 0.64 1.43
CA GLY A 11 12.13 0.81 2.32
C GLY A 11 12.29 -0.36 3.28
N LEU A 12 13.47 -0.49 3.87
CA LEU A 12 13.78 -1.52 4.85
C LEU A 12 12.88 -1.38 6.10
N PRO A 13 12.63 -2.48 6.83
CA PRO A 13 11.99 -2.42 8.14
C PRO A 13 12.66 -1.39 9.06
N GLY A 14 11.86 -0.54 9.71
CA GLY A 14 12.37 0.52 10.59
C GLY A 14 12.83 1.81 9.91
N SER A 15 12.83 1.90 8.57
CA SER A 15 13.19 3.13 7.83
C SER A 15 12.20 4.31 7.95
N GLY A 16 11.05 4.08 8.59
CA GLY A 16 9.99 5.08 8.73
C GLY A 16 9.01 5.14 7.54
N LYS A 17 9.07 4.19 6.60
CA LYS A 17 8.18 4.14 5.41
C LYS A 17 6.69 4.24 5.76
N THR A 18 6.25 3.56 6.82
CA THR A 18 4.83 3.49 7.20
C THR A 18 4.35 4.82 7.78
N THR A 19 5.22 5.56 8.48
CA THR A 19 4.94 6.93 8.92
C THR A 19 4.79 7.87 7.73
N LEU A 20 5.72 7.79 6.76
CA LEU A 20 5.66 8.58 5.54
C LEU A 20 4.42 8.25 4.70
N ALA A 21 4.08 6.97 4.57
CA ALA A 21 2.90 6.52 3.83
C ALA A 21 1.60 7.07 4.44
N SER A 22 1.48 7.06 5.77
CA SER A 22 0.34 7.67 6.48
C SER A 22 0.23 9.17 6.26
N GLN A 23 1.37 9.88 6.32
CA GLN A 23 1.40 11.32 6.08
C GLN A 23 0.99 11.65 4.64
N LEU A 24 1.56 10.95 3.65
CA LEU A 24 1.19 11.11 2.25
C LEU A 24 -0.29 10.83 1.99
N ALA A 25 -0.85 9.81 2.65
CA ALA A 25 -2.26 9.48 2.54
C ALA A 25 -3.16 10.62 3.06
N ALA A 26 -2.86 11.16 4.24
CA ALA A 26 -3.58 12.28 4.83
C ALA A 26 -3.44 13.56 3.97
N ASP A 27 -2.21 13.93 3.60
CA ASP A 27 -1.91 15.16 2.88
C ASP A 27 -2.50 15.20 1.47
N ARG A 28 -2.64 14.02 0.84
CA ARG A 28 -3.12 13.90 -0.55
C ARG A 28 -4.55 13.43 -0.67
N GLY A 29 -5.25 13.18 0.46
CA GLY A 29 -6.58 12.56 0.45
C GLY A 29 -6.56 11.22 -0.30
N ALA A 30 -5.54 10.40 -0.04
CA ALA A 30 -5.30 9.14 -0.72
C ALA A 30 -5.62 7.94 0.16
N VAL A 31 -6.02 6.82 -0.46
CA VAL A 31 -6.21 5.54 0.24
C VAL A 31 -4.85 4.90 0.46
N ARG A 32 -4.51 4.56 1.72
CA ARG A 32 -3.28 3.82 2.04
C ARG A 32 -3.56 2.32 2.04
N LEU A 33 -2.78 1.57 1.28
CA LEU A 33 -2.81 0.12 1.17
C LEU A 33 -1.46 -0.43 1.63
N ALA A 34 -1.41 -1.02 2.83
CA ALA A 34 -0.18 -1.52 3.44
C ALA A 34 -0.14 -3.06 3.42
N LYS A 35 0.87 -3.64 2.75
CA LYS A 35 1.00 -5.11 2.62
C LYS A 35 1.12 -5.79 3.99
N ASP A 36 1.97 -5.24 4.85
CA ASP A 36 2.28 -5.81 6.18
C ASP A 36 1.01 -5.92 7.05
N GLU A 37 0.12 -4.92 6.98
CA GLU A 37 -1.14 -4.91 7.73
C GLU A 37 -2.12 -5.96 7.25
N TRP A 38 -2.19 -6.20 5.93
CA TRP A 38 -3.04 -7.24 5.36
C TRP A 38 -2.54 -8.63 5.70
N LEU A 39 -1.22 -8.86 5.64
CA LEU A 39 -0.63 -10.13 6.04
C LEU A 39 -0.96 -10.46 7.50
N TRP A 40 -0.78 -9.50 8.41
CA TRP A 40 -1.11 -9.70 9.82
C TRP A 40 -2.61 -9.90 10.07
N ALA A 41 -3.47 -9.12 9.42
CA ALA A 41 -4.92 -9.26 9.57
C ALA A 41 -5.44 -10.63 9.10
N LEU A 42 -4.76 -11.26 8.13
CA LEU A 42 -5.07 -12.59 7.61
C LEU A 42 -4.35 -13.72 8.36
N GLY A 43 -3.63 -13.42 9.45
CA GLY A 43 -2.89 -14.42 10.22
C GLY A 43 -1.67 -15.00 9.50
N SER A 44 -1.16 -14.30 8.48
CA SER A 44 0.08 -14.65 7.77
C SER A 44 1.27 -13.84 8.32
N SER A 45 2.44 -14.04 7.73
CA SER A 45 3.67 -13.35 8.10
C SER A 45 4.41 -12.83 6.87
N PRO A 46 5.29 -11.82 7.02
CA PRO A 46 6.15 -11.36 5.93
C PRO A 46 7.07 -12.43 5.33
N TRP A 47 7.26 -13.58 6.00
CA TRP A 47 8.10 -14.69 5.55
C TRP A 47 7.34 -15.75 4.73
N ASP A 48 6.02 -15.62 4.63
CA ASP A 48 5.20 -16.49 3.78
C ASP A 48 5.19 -15.94 2.35
N GLU A 49 6.15 -16.38 1.54
CA GLU A 49 6.33 -15.90 0.16
C GLU A 49 5.06 -16.08 -0.69
N THR A 50 4.36 -17.21 -0.54
CA THR A 50 3.15 -17.49 -1.32
C THR A 50 2.02 -16.54 -0.96
N THR A 51 1.83 -16.24 0.32
CA THR A 51 0.79 -15.28 0.74
C THR A 51 1.21 -13.84 0.43
N ASN A 52 2.50 -13.50 0.53
CA ASN A 52 3.03 -12.19 0.12
C ASN A 52 2.68 -11.87 -1.34
N GLU A 53 3.02 -12.77 -2.28
CA GLU A 53 2.76 -12.56 -3.70
C GLU A 53 1.27 -12.37 -4.00
N LYS A 54 0.41 -13.17 -3.34
CA LYS A 54 -1.05 -13.05 -3.48
C LYS A 54 -1.54 -11.69 -2.97
N ILE A 55 -1.13 -11.28 -1.76
CA ILE A 55 -1.56 -10.00 -1.19
C ILE A 55 -1.04 -8.83 -2.03
N GLU A 56 0.19 -8.89 -2.50
CA GLU A 56 0.74 -7.86 -3.38
C GLU A 56 -0.07 -7.73 -4.68
N HIS A 57 -0.43 -8.86 -5.31
CA HIS A 57 -1.28 -8.89 -6.49
C HIS A 57 -2.66 -8.27 -6.24
N GLU A 58 -3.34 -8.68 -5.16
CA GLU A 58 -4.67 -8.16 -4.81
C GLU A 58 -4.64 -6.66 -4.49
N LEU A 59 -3.62 -6.20 -3.74
CA LEU A 59 -3.45 -4.77 -3.44
C LEU A 59 -3.15 -3.95 -4.71
N TRP A 60 -2.40 -4.51 -5.67
CA TRP A 60 -2.16 -3.88 -6.96
C TRP A 60 -3.45 -3.75 -7.80
N CYS A 61 -4.27 -4.79 -7.84
CA CYS A 61 -5.57 -4.76 -8.51
C CYS A 61 -6.50 -3.71 -7.88
N LEU A 62 -6.61 -3.71 -6.55
CA LEU A 62 -7.41 -2.74 -5.79
C LEU A 62 -6.93 -1.29 -6.01
N ALA A 63 -5.62 -1.06 -6.02
CA ALA A 63 -5.05 0.27 -6.29
C ALA A 63 -5.50 0.81 -7.66
N GLN A 64 -5.49 -0.03 -8.70
CA GLN A 64 -5.94 0.36 -10.04
C GLN A 64 -7.42 0.70 -10.07
N GLU A 65 -8.28 -0.04 -9.36
CA GLU A 65 -9.70 0.27 -9.26
C GLU A 65 -9.94 1.63 -8.59
N ILE A 66 -9.27 1.88 -7.47
CA ILE A 66 -9.37 3.17 -6.75
C ILE A 66 -8.89 4.33 -7.63
N LEU A 67 -7.79 4.14 -8.38
CA LEU A 67 -7.29 5.14 -9.32
C LEU A 67 -8.27 5.43 -10.47
N ARG A 68 -8.96 4.41 -11.00
CA ARG A 68 -10.01 4.58 -12.03
C ARG A 68 -11.20 5.39 -11.50
N LEU A 69 -11.46 5.35 -10.20
CA LEU A 69 -12.48 6.18 -9.53
C LEU A 69 -12.00 7.63 -9.28
N GLY A 70 -10.77 7.97 -9.68
CA GLY A 70 -10.23 9.32 -9.53
C GLY A 70 -9.63 9.61 -8.14
N LEU A 71 -9.48 8.58 -7.30
CA LEU A 71 -8.89 8.70 -5.97
C LEU A 71 -7.39 8.37 -6.02
N SER A 72 -6.58 9.08 -5.25
CA SER A 72 -5.16 8.77 -5.13
C SER A 72 -4.94 7.57 -4.20
N VAL A 73 -3.84 6.85 -4.40
CA VAL A 73 -3.49 5.66 -3.62
C VAL A 73 -2.04 5.75 -3.15
N VAL A 74 -1.78 5.35 -1.91
CA VAL A 74 -0.44 5.07 -1.39
C VAL A 74 -0.30 3.56 -1.22
N LEU A 75 0.57 2.92 -1.99
CA LEU A 75 0.99 1.53 -1.78
C LEU A 75 2.22 1.52 -0.84
N ASP A 76 2.07 0.95 0.36
CA ASP A 76 3.15 0.77 1.34
C ASP A 76 3.63 -0.68 1.33
N PHE A 77 4.70 -0.94 0.58
CA PHE A 77 5.32 -2.25 0.45
C PHE A 77 6.68 -2.24 1.17
N GLY A 78 6.89 -3.22 2.05
CA GLY A 78 8.22 -3.55 2.56
C GLY A 78 9.05 -4.28 1.50
N LEU A 79 10.35 -3.95 1.48
CA LEU A 79 11.39 -4.74 0.82
C LEU A 79 11.85 -5.87 1.74
#